data_AF-A0A8B7NEP6-F1
#
_entry.id   AF-A0A8B7NEP6-F1
#
_cell.length_a   1.000
_cell.length_b   1.000
_cell.length_c   1.000
_cell.angle_alpha   90.00
_cell.angle_beta   90.00
_cell.angle_gamma   90.00
#
_symmetry.space_group_name_H-M   'P 1'
#
loop_
_entity.id
_entity.type
_entity.pdbx_description
1 polymer ?
#
loop_
_entity_poly.entity_id
_entity_poly.type
_entity_poly.pdbx_seq_one_letter_code
_entity_poly.pdbx_strand_id
1 'polypeptide(L)'
;MMKSVGLVLLLIATFAYSGVDGANACATAFNNKFMNAALSSAFQACRSDPAGLAAITATQGIPVCAGYMGDDVGDIKCQVASAPYMKCVAGKLGYLNADGSINTTKILAQYKTWATSDPKCNVAQYDFAVNKCGTTINNYAFMAKAACIAKATEQYTG
;
A
#
# COMPACT_ATOMS: atom_id res chain seq x y z
N MET A 1 8.92 -41.19 -55.15
CA MET A 1 9.90 -40.30 -54.49
C MET A 1 9.09 -39.35 -53.61
N MET A 2 8.72 -39.74 -52.38
CA MET A 2 9.52 -39.75 -51.14
C MET A 2 10.07 -38.37 -50.77
N LYS A 3 9.81 -38.00 -49.50
CA LYS A 3 10.22 -36.82 -48.73
C LYS A 3 9.22 -35.66 -48.80
N SER A 4 8.73 -35.09 -47.71
CA SER A 4 8.97 -35.33 -46.30
C SER A 4 7.95 -34.46 -45.56
N VAL A 5 7.27 -35.06 -44.58
CA VAL A 5 7.14 -34.55 -43.19
C VAL A 5 7.16 -33.02 -43.10
N GLY A 6 6.05 -32.34 -42.88
CA GLY A 6 5.23 -32.44 -41.68
C GLY A 6 5.18 -31.05 -41.04
N LEU A 7 4.02 -30.69 -40.51
CA LEU A 7 3.89 -29.82 -39.35
C LEU A 7 4.86 -28.62 -39.28
N VAL A 8 4.56 -27.52 -39.99
CA VAL A 8 5.02 -26.19 -39.53
C VAL A 8 3.92 -25.58 -38.65
N LEU A 9 3.51 -26.39 -37.66
CA LEU A 9 3.14 -25.90 -36.34
C LEU A 9 4.46 -25.79 -35.58
N LEU A 10 4.67 -24.68 -34.87
CA LEU A 10 5.88 -24.27 -34.13
C LEU A 10 6.83 -23.42 -34.96
N LEU A 11 6.73 -22.10 -34.77
CA LEU A 11 7.83 -21.23 -34.33
C LEU A 11 7.45 -19.75 -34.51
N ILE A 12 6.49 -19.29 -33.70
CA ILE A 12 6.62 -17.97 -33.08
C ILE A 12 6.28 -18.19 -31.59
N ALA A 13 7.18 -18.92 -30.94
CA ALA A 13 7.22 -19.01 -29.51
C ALA A 13 7.62 -17.64 -28.95
N THR A 14 6.75 -17.09 -28.10
CA THR A 14 7.15 -16.44 -26.84
C THR A 14 8.29 -15.43 -26.91
N PHE A 15 7.94 -14.21 -27.30
CA PHE A 15 8.45 -12.99 -26.68
C PHE A 15 7.20 -12.10 -26.52
N ALA A 16 6.90 -11.44 -25.42
CA ALA A 16 7.61 -11.25 -24.19
C ALA A 16 6.55 -10.73 -23.20
N TYR A 17 6.13 -11.57 -22.28
CA TYR A 17 5.93 -11.16 -20.90
C TYR A 17 6.42 -12.37 -20.13
N SER A 18 7.76 -12.47 -20.04
CA SER A 18 8.35 -12.94 -18.81
C SER A 18 7.60 -12.21 -17.71
N GLY A 19 6.65 -12.91 -17.06
CA GLY A 19 6.07 -12.45 -15.83
C GLY A 19 7.23 -11.96 -14.98
N VAL A 20 7.09 -10.78 -14.41
CA VAL A 20 8.02 -10.22 -13.44
C VAL A 20 8.17 -11.23 -12.30
N ASP A 21 9.08 -12.19 -12.47
CA ASP A 21 9.56 -13.18 -11.49
C ASP A 21 10.41 -12.44 -10.45
N GLY A 22 9.80 -11.47 -9.80
CA GLY A 22 10.43 -10.61 -8.81
C GLY A 22 9.47 -9.72 -8.04
N ALA A 23 8.26 -9.46 -8.55
CA ALA A 23 7.25 -8.71 -7.80
C ALA A 23 6.31 -9.69 -7.07
N ASN A 24 6.28 -9.61 -5.74
CA ASN A 24 5.37 -10.41 -4.93
C ASN A 24 3.89 -10.12 -5.30
N ALA A 25 3.11 -11.17 -5.60
CA ALA A 25 1.71 -11.01 -6.00
C ALA A 25 0.85 -10.31 -4.92
N CYS A 26 1.10 -10.59 -3.64
CA CYS A 26 0.45 -9.88 -2.55
C CYS A 26 0.77 -8.39 -2.57
N ALA A 27 2.06 -8.03 -2.65
CA ALA A 27 2.48 -6.63 -2.68
C ALA A 27 1.93 -5.90 -3.92
N THR A 28 1.93 -6.56 -5.07
CA THR A 28 1.42 -6.00 -6.33
C THR A 28 -0.08 -5.72 -6.26
N ALA A 29 -0.87 -6.72 -5.87
CA ALA A 29 -2.32 -6.58 -5.72
C ALA A 29 -2.67 -5.51 -4.69
N PHE A 30 -1.95 -5.53 -3.57
CA PHE A 30 -2.08 -4.56 -2.50
C PHE A 30 -1.79 -3.13 -2.99
N ASN A 31 -0.64 -2.87 -3.60
CA ASN A 31 -0.23 -1.55 -4.07
C ASN A 31 -1.18 -1.00 -5.15
N ASN A 32 -1.63 -1.86 -6.07
CA ASN A 32 -2.58 -1.49 -7.12
C ASN A 32 -3.93 -1.02 -6.57
N LYS A 33 -4.37 -1.58 -5.44
CA LYS A 33 -5.63 -1.20 -4.77
C LYS A 33 -5.45 -0.09 -3.75
N PHE A 34 -4.26 0.01 -3.15
CA PHE A 34 -3.95 1.00 -2.12
C PHE A 34 -3.91 2.41 -2.71
N MET A 35 -3.25 2.58 -3.87
CA MET A 35 -3.16 3.86 -4.59
C MET A 35 -4.42 4.15 -5.42
N ASN A 36 -5.60 4.03 -4.81
CA ASN A 36 -6.87 4.24 -5.49
C ASN A 36 -7.33 5.71 -5.49
N ALA A 37 -8.34 5.99 -6.32
CA ALA A 37 -8.92 7.32 -6.46
C ALA A 37 -9.49 7.88 -5.15
N ALA A 38 -9.97 7.04 -4.23
CA ALA A 38 -10.49 7.49 -2.94
C ALA A 38 -9.36 8.00 -2.03
N LEU A 39 -8.20 7.33 -2.01
CA LEU A 39 -7.01 7.82 -1.29
C LEU A 39 -6.53 9.16 -1.86
N SER A 40 -6.41 9.26 -3.19
CA SER A 40 -6.02 10.51 -3.85
C SER A 40 -7.01 11.65 -3.55
N SER A 41 -8.31 11.37 -3.64
CA SER A 41 -9.37 12.34 -3.31
C SER A 41 -9.34 12.75 -1.83
N ALA A 42 -9.12 11.81 -0.91
CA ALA A 42 -9.00 12.10 0.51
C ALA A 42 -7.80 13.02 0.80
N PHE A 43 -6.65 12.77 0.17
CA PHE A 43 -5.49 13.64 0.28
C PHE A 43 -5.75 15.05 -0.24
N GLN A 44 -6.33 15.17 -1.44
CA GLN A 44 -6.66 16.47 -2.01
C GLN A 44 -7.64 17.24 -1.12
N ALA A 45 -8.72 16.58 -0.67
CA ALA A 45 -9.70 17.20 0.21
C ALA A 45 -9.08 17.70 1.52
N CYS A 46 -8.20 16.92 2.14
CA CYS A 46 -7.51 17.32 3.36
C CYS A 46 -6.45 18.41 3.13
N ARG A 47 -5.84 18.46 1.96
CA ARG A 47 -4.91 19.53 1.58
C ARG A 47 -5.62 20.85 1.29
N SER A 48 -6.84 20.78 0.76
CA SER A 48 -7.69 21.96 0.53
C SER A 48 -8.36 22.48 1.80
N ASP A 49 -8.47 21.66 2.84
CA ASP A 49 -8.96 22.08 4.15
C ASP A 49 -7.92 22.97 4.86
N PRO A 50 -8.30 24.13 5.41
CA PRO A 50 -7.36 25.03 6.07
C PRO A 50 -6.57 24.38 7.22
N ALA A 51 -7.20 23.51 8.01
CA ALA A 51 -6.54 22.83 9.11
C ALA A 51 -5.57 21.75 8.61
N GLY A 52 -5.97 21.02 7.57
CA GLY A 52 -5.08 20.04 6.93
C GLY A 52 -3.90 20.69 6.22
N LEU A 53 -4.10 21.83 5.55
CA LEU A 53 -3.03 22.62 4.95
C LEU A 53 -2.04 23.13 6.03
N ALA A 54 -2.55 23.71 7.12
CA ALA A 54 -1.71 24.16 8.22
C ALA A 54 -0.88 23.01 8.82
N ALA A 55 -1.48 21.84 9.00
CA ALA A 55 -0.78 20.66 9.53
C ALA A 55 0.34 20.18 8.60
N ILE A 56 0.11 20.14 7.29
CA ILE A 56 1.15 19.69 6.35
C ILE A 56 2.25 20.74 6.19
N THR A 57 1.91 22.04 6.18
CA THR A 57 2.90 23.13 6.17
C THR A 57 3.77 23.11 7.44
N ALA A 58 3.18 22.89 8.61
CA ALA A 58 3.94 22.76 9.85
C ALA A 58 4.90 21.56 9.81
N THR A 59 4.46 20.44 9.23
CA THR A 59 5.31 19.26 9.02
C THR A 59 6.49 19.59 8.10
N GLN A 60 6.23 20.27 6.98
CA GLN A 60 7.26 20.68 6.01
C GLN A 60 8.23 21.72 6.57
N GLY A 61 7.86 22.45 7.62
CA GLY A 61 8.74 23.35 8.36
C GLY A 61 9.81 22.62 9.20
N ILE A 62 9.68 21.31 9.40
CA ILE A 62 10.69 20.50 10.08
C ILE A 62 11.76 20.10 9.05
N PRO A 63 13.06 20.43 9.24
CA PRO A 63 14.09 20.21 8.23
C PRO A 63 14.18 18.77 7.70
N VAL A 64 14.00 17.77 8.56
CA VAL A 64 14.05 16.35 8.18
C VAL A 64 12.78 15.86 7.45
N CYS A 65 11.72 16.66 7.47
CA CYS A 65 10.43 16.37 6.86
C CYS A 65 10.12 17.30 5.67
N ALA A 66 11.11 18.05 5.20
CA ALA A 66 10.97 18.88 4.02
C ALA A 66 10.54 18.01 2.82
N GLY A 67 9.38 18.31 2.24
CA GLY A 67 8.79 17.53 1.14
C GLY A 67 7.92 16.35 1.58
N TYR A 68 7.85 16.02 2.87
CA TYR A 68 6.96 14.95 3.35
C TYR A 68 5.49 15.37 3.16
N MET A 69 4.73 14.59 2.38
CA MET A 69 3.31 14.88 2.09
C MET A 69 2.34 13.93 2.81
N GLY A 70 2.82 13.11 3.74
CA GLY A 70 2.01 12.14 4.49
C GLY A 70 1.72 10.84 3.73
N ASP A 71 2.10 10.78 2.45
CA ASP A 71 1.99 9.66 1.53
C ASP A 71 3.18 8.70 1.56
N ASP A 72 4.31 9.14 2.13
CA ASP A 72 5.55 8.38 2.13
C ASP A 72 5.83 7.63 3.45
N VAL A 73 6.63 6.56 3.32
CA VAL A 73 7.30 5.90 4.46
C VAL A 73 8.48 6.78 4.87
N GLY A 74 8.25 7.69 5.80
CA GLY A 74 9.25 8.65 6.27
C GLY A 74 9.77 8.38 7.68
N ASP A 75 10.66 9.26 8.13
CA ASP A 75 11.13 9.34 9.52
C ASP A 75 9.93 9.38 10.49
N ILE A 76 10.04 8.69 11.63
CA ILE A 76 8.99 8.64 12.65
C ILE A 76 8.58 10.03 13.12
N LYS A 77 9.51 10.99 13.16
CA LYS A 77 9.24 12.39 13.49
C LYS A 77 8.26 13.01 12.49
N CYS A 78 8.39 12.69 11.20
CA CYS A 78 7.50 13.17 10.15
C CYS A 78 6.12 12.52 10.24
N GLN A 79 6.05 11.25 10.60
CA GLN A 79 4.77 10.55 10.84
C GLN A 79 4.02 11.13 12.05
N VAL A 80 4.74 11.47 13.13
CA VAL A 80 4.15 12.13 14.30
C VAL A 80 3.68 13.54 13.94
N ALA A 81 4.50 14.31 13.25
CA ALA A 81 4.16 15.68 12.85
C ALA A 81 2.99 15.74 11.87
N SER A 82 2.92 14.80 10.92
CA SER A 82 1.83 14.71 9.94
C SER A 82 0.55 14.08 10.50
N ALA A 83 0.56 13.55 11.73
CA ALA A 83 -0.57 12.86 12.32
C ALA A 83 -1.91 13.64 12.23
N PRO A 84 -1.96 14.98 12.43
CA PRO A 84 -3.20 15.74 12.25
C PRO A 84 -3.72 15.71 10.79
N TYR A 85 -2.82 15.82 9.80
CA TYR A 85 -3.17 15.71 8.39
C TYR A 85 -3.64 14.30 8.05
N MET A 86 -2.91 13.27 8.50
CA MET A 86 -3.27 11.87 8.27
C MET A 86 -4.55 11.45 9.00
N LYS A 87 -4.89 12.10 10.12
CA LYS A 87 -6.19 11.95 10.78
C LYS A 87 -7.33 12.43 9.88
N CYS A 88 -7.18 13.57 9.21
CA CYS A 88 -8.16 14.03 8.22
C CYS A 88 -8.35 12.98 7.11
N VAL A 89 -7.23 12.50 6.54
CA VAL A 89 -7.26 11.51 5.46
C VAL A 89 -7.97 10.23 5.91
N ALA A 90 -7.63 9.72 7.10
CA ALA A 90 -8.30 8.57 7.71
C ALA A 90 -9.81 8.82 7.90
N GLY A 91 -10.21 10.04 8.29
CA GLY A 91 -11.61 10.43 8.41
C GLY A 91 -12.36 10.33 7.08
N LYS A 92 -11.79 10.85 6.00
CA LYS A 92 -12.38 10.78 4.65
C LYS A 92 -12.49 9.35 4.12
N LEU A 93 -11.56 8.47 4.50
CA LEU A 93 -11.58 7.04 4.16
C LEU A 93 -12.49 6.21 5.07
N GLY A 94 -13.09 6.82 6.10
CA GLY A 94 -13.93 6.12 7.08
C GLY A 94 -13.13 5.17 7.97
N TYR A 95 -11.85 5.46 8.19
CA TYR A 95 -10.93 4.69 9.02
C TYR A 95 -10.88 5.16 10.48
N LEU A 96 -11.73 6.09 10.88
CA LEU A 96 -11.82 6.54 12.26
C LEU A 96 -12.95 5.80 13.00
N ASN A 97 -12.73 5.55 14.28
CA ASN A 97 -13.77 5.23 15.24
C ASN A 97 -14.59 6.47 15.61
N ALA A 98 -15.68 6.30 16.35
CA ALA A 98 -16.54 7.40 16.78
C ALA A 98 -15.83 8.41 17.70
N ASP A 99 -14.84 7.97 18.47
CA ASP A 99 -13.97 8.82 19.30
C ASP A 99 -12.86 9.53 18.51
N GLY A 100 -12.81 9.32 17.19
CA GLY A 100 -11.79 9.86 16.30
C GLY A 100 -10.44 9.16 16.35
N SER A 101 -10.29 8.05 17.10
CA SER A 101 -9.12 7.18 17.05
C SER A 101 -9.10 6.36 15.76
N ILE A 102 -7.95 5.79 15.40
CA ILE A 102 -7.84 4.99 14.17
C ILE A 102 -8.40 3.58 14.36
N ASN A 103 -9.24 3.15 13.43
CA ASN A 103 -9.81 1.80 13.39
C ASN A 103 -8.83 0.84 12.69
N THR A 104 -7.84 0.37 13.44
CA THR A 104 -6.79 -0.49 12.91
C THR A 104 -7.34 -1.80 12.33
N THR A 105 -8.32 -2.42 13.01
CA THR A 105 -8.95 -3.66 12.55
C THR A 105 -9.57 -3.50 11.16
N LYS A 106 -10.32 -2.40 10.94
CA LYS A 106 -10.94 -2.10 9.65
C LYS A 106 -9.90 -1.92 8.54
N ILE A 107 -8.81 -1.20 8.84
CA ILE A 107 -7.72 -0.97 7.89
C ILE A 107 -7.04 -2.28 7.51
N LEU A 108 -6.65 -3.10 8.49
CA LEU A 108 -5.97 -4.38 8.22
C LEU A 108 -6.88 -5.38 7.49
N ALA A 109 -8.19 -5.37 7.76
CA ALA A 109 -9.15 -6.16 7.00
C ALA A 109 -9.23 -5.70 5.53
N GLN A 110 -9.29 -4.39 5.30
CA GLN A 110 -9.28 -3.81 3.95
C GLN A 110 -8.01 -4.17 3.19
N TYR A 111 -6.86 -4.10 3.86
CA TYR A 111 -5.56 -4.46 3.29
C TYR A 111 -5.48 -5.94 2.92
N LYS A 112 -6.03 -6.82 3.76
CA LYS A 112 -6.14 -8.25 3.46
C LYS A 112 -6.96 -8.47 2.20
N THR A 113 -8.16 -7.87 2.11
CA THR A 113 -9.02 -7.95 0.92
C THR A 113 -8.32 -7.49 -0.35
N TRP A 114 -7.50 -6.43 -0.26
CA TRP A 114 -6.72 -5.94 -1.39
C TRP A 114 -5.60 -6.89 -1.81
N ALA A 115 -4.79 -7.35 -0.86
CA ALA A 115 -3.70 -8.28 -1.13
C ALA A 115 -4.21 -9.60 -1.72
N THR A 116 -5.25 -10.19 -1.13
CA THR A 116 -5.82 -11.48 -1.56
C THR A 116 -6.80 -11.35 -2.73
N SER A 117 -6.90 -10.18 -3.37
CA SER A 117 -7.66 -10.02 -4.61
C SER A 117 -6.94 -10.65 -5.81
N ASP A 118 -5.63 -10.86 -5.70
CA ASP A 118 -4.86 -11.70 -6.61
C ASP A 118 -4.82 -13.14 -6.06
N PRO A 119 -5.29 -14.16 -6.81
CA PRO A 119 -5.32 -15.54 -6.36
C PRO A 119 -3.92 -16.14 -6.09
N LYS A 120 -2.84 -15.51 -6.59
CA LYS A 120 -1.46 -15.91 -6.29
C LYS A 120 -0.99 -15.43 -4.91
N CYS A 121 -1.70 -14.47 -4.29
CA CYS A 121 -1.46 -14.09 -2.91
C CYS A 121 -2.28 -14.99 -1.97
N ASN A 122 -1.60 -15.86 -1.22
CA ASN A 122 -2.28 -16.66 -0.21
C ASN A 122 -2.44 -15.88 1.12
N VAL A 123 -3.44 -16.28 1.91
CA VAL A 123 -3.76 -15.65 3.19
C VAL A 123 -2.60 -15.76 4.20
N ALA A 124 -1.89 -16.89 4.22
CA ALA A 124 -0.79 -17.13 5.16
C ALA A 124 0.38 -16.16 4.94
N GLN A 125 0.68 -15.83 3.68
CA GLN A 125 1.70 -14.85 3.30
C GLN A 125 1.36 -13.44 3.78
N TYR A 126 0.10 -13.03 3.63
CA TYR A 126 -0.37 -11.76 4.17
C TYR A 126 -0.32 -11.74 5.70
N ASP A 127 -0.80 -12.80 6.35
CA ASP A 127 -0.84 -12.88 7.81
C ASP A 127 0.58 -12.93 8.41
N PHE A 128 1.53 -13.59 7.75
CA PHE A 128 2.97 -13.51 8.07
C PHE A 128 3.48 -12.06 8.03
N ALA A 129 3.18 -11.32 6.97
CA ALA A 129 3.61 -9.95 6.80
C ALA A 129 3.00 -9.01 7.87
N VAL A 130 1.71 -9.19 8.19
CA VAL A 130 1.05 -8.45 9.28
C VAL A 130 1.70 -8.75 10.63
N ASN A 131 1.98 -10.02 10.93
CA ASN A 131 2.64 -10.40 12.18
C ASN A 131 4.03 -9.77 12.30
N LYS A 132 4.80 -9.74 11.21
CA LYS A 132 6.12 -9.12 11.17
C LYS A 132 6.08 -7.60 11.37
N CYS A 133 5.07 -6.94 10.81
CA CYS A 133 4.90 -5.49 10.90
C CYS A 133 4.14 -5.04 12.15
N GLY A 134 3.57 -5.97 12.91
CA GLY A 134 2.69 -5.71 14.04
C GLY A 134 1.27 -5.30 13.63
N THR A 135 0.31 -5.50 14.54
CA THR A 135 -1.12 -5.30 14.30
C THR A 135 -1.63 -3.92 14.71
N THR A 136 -0.77 -3.03 15.23
CA THR A 136 -1.16 -1.68 15.68
C THR A 136 -0.74 -0.62 14.66
N ILE A 137 -1.58 0.41 14.46
CA ILE A 137 -1.26 1.62 13.69
C ILE A 137 -1.20 2.80 14.66
N ASN A 138 -0.02 3.38 14.82
CA ASN A 138 0.20 4.56 15.66
C ASN A 138 0.24 5.83 14.80
N ASN A 139 -0.09 6.99 15.39
CA ASN A 139 0.02 8.31 14.76
C ASN A 139 -0.68 8.44 13.41
N TYR A 140 -1.74 7.67 13.17
CA TYR A 140 -2.42 7.61 11.87
C TYR A 140 -1.50 7.21 10.70
N ALA A 141 -0.37 6.54 10.99
CA ALA A 141 0.64 6.12 10.00
C ALA A 141 0.23 4.84 9.25
N PHE A 142 -1.01 4.78 8.76
CA PHE A 142 -1.54 3.60 8.06
C PHE A 142 -0.82 3.33 6.73
N MET A 143 -0.21 4.36 6.11
CA MET A 143 0.59 4.19 4.90
C MET A 143 1.94 3.54 5.17
N ALA A 144 2.60 3.90 6.27
CA ALA A 144 3.81 3.22 6.71
C ALA A 144 3.51 1.74 7.04
N LYS A 145 2.34 1.47 7.64
CA LYS A 145 1.86 0.09 7.86
C LYS A 145 1.68 -0.68 6.55
N ALA A 146 0.99 -0.08 5.59
CA ALA A 146 0.75 -0.64 4.26
C ALA A 146 2.07 -1.02 3.58
N ALA A 147 3.04 -0.10 3.53
CA ALA A 147 4.33 -0.34 2.92
C ALA A 147 5.17 -1.40 3.65
N CYS A 148 5.13 -1.43 4.99
CA CYS A 148 5.77 -2.49 5.76
C CYS A 148 5.21 -3.86 5.36
N ILE A 149 3.88 -4.01 5.32
CA ILE A 149 3.22 -5.27 4.97
C ILE A 149 3.63 -5.68 3.56
N ALA A 150 3.53 -4.77 2.58
CA ALA A 150 3.92 -5.05 1.20
C ALA A 150 5.35 -5.60 1.12
N LYS A 151 6.32 -4.93 1.76
CA LYS A 151 7.72 -5.39 1.79
C LYS A 151 7.91 -6.71 2.55
N ALA A 152 7.17 -6.92 3.64
CA ALA A 152 7.30 -8.15 4.44
C ALA A 152 6.75 -9.39 3.70
N THR A 153 5.80 -9.22 2.76
CA THR A 153 5.29 -10.35 1.96
C THR A 153 6.39 -11.02 1.12
N GLU A 154 7.40 -10.26 0.66
CA GLU A 154 8.56 -10.75 -0.09
C GLU A 154 9.44 -11.72 0.71
N GLN A 155 9.33 -11.70 2.05
CA GLN A 155 10.18 -12.48 2.94
C GLN A 155 9.51 -13.80 3.36
N TYR A 156 8.33 -14.08 2.85
CA TYR A 156 7.61 -15.33 3.11
C TYR A 156 8.17 -16.46 2.24
N THR A 157 8.61 -17.55 2.87
CA THR A 157 9.28 -18.68 2.18
C THR A 157 8.43 -19.95 2.08
N GLY A 158 7.15 -19.90 2.48
CA GLY A 158 6.27 -21.08 2.58
C GLY A 158 6.13 -21.59 3.99
#